data_AF-A0AA38SBM8-F1
#
_entry.id   AF-A0AA38SBM8-F1
#
_cell.length_a   1.000
_cell.length_b   1.000
_cell.length_c   1.000
_cell.angle_alpha   90.00
_cell.angle_beta   90.00
_cell.angle_gamma   90.00
#
_symmetry.space_group_name_H-M   'P 1'
#
loop_
_entity.id
_entity.type
_entity.pdbx_description
1 polymer ?
#
loop_
_entity_poly.entity_id
_entity_poly.type
_entity_poly.pdbx_seq_one_letter_code
_entity_poly.pdbx_strand_id
1 'polypeptide(L)'
;MSLNATMRAVVWAGVPFMMNVTDLPMPVTQGPTDAIVRTTTSAICGTDLHVYHGVWGSSDVPYTMGHEAIGVVSEMGSGVTAFSVGDRVIIPDSVQDGRVGSESHIAFGLGTDFGLPLGLQAEYVRVPWPNGNLMAIP
;
A
#
# COMPACT_ATOMS: atom_id res chain seq x y z
N MET A 1 7.36 -22.42 5.61
CA MET A 1 6.84 -21.05 5.79
C MET A 1 7.20 -20.64 7.20
N SER A 2 7.96 -19.56 7.37
CA SER A 2 8.41 -19.09 8.68
C SER A 2 7.20 -18.61 9.48
N LEU A 3 6.95 -19.23 10.63
CA LEU A 3 6.04 -18.69 11.64
C LEU A 3 6.60 -17.34 12.09
N ASN A 4 5.82 -16.26 11.92
CA ASN A 4 6.09 -14.89 12.40
C ASN A 4 7.15 -14.06 11.67
N ALA A 5 7.15 -14.01 10.34
CA ALA A 5 7.83 -12.92 9.66
C ALA A 5 7.04 -11.60 9.86
N THR A 6 7.71 -10.57 10.36
CA THR A 6 7.17 -9.21 10.49
C THR A 6 7.87 -8.25 9.52
N MET A 7 7.23 -7.11 9.29
CA MET A 7 7.77 -5.96 8.57
C MET A 7 7.48 -4.68 9.36
N ARG A 8 8.25 -3.62 9.12
CA ARG A 8 7.98 -2.30 9.68
C ARG A 8 7.13 -1.45 8.74
N ALA A 9 6.20 -0.70 9.31
CA ALA A 9 5.39 0.28 8.61
C ALA A 9 5.14 1.52 9.47
N VAL A 10 4.96 2.68 8.83
CA VAL A 10 4.44 3.89 9.48
C VAL A 10 2.94 3.73 9.69
N VAL A 11 2.49 3.89 10.92
CA VAL A 11 1.10 3.71 11.35
C VAL A 11 0.58 5.00 11.95
N TRP A 12 -0.61 5.37 11.50
CA TRP A 12 -1.43 6.40 12.11
C TRP A 12 -2.45 5.77 13.07
N ALA A 13 -2.42 6.19 14.33
CA ALA A 13 -3.29 5.67 15.39
C ALA A 13 -4.44 6.63 15.76
N GLY A 14 -4.68 7.69 14.98
CA GLY A 14 -5.73 8.67 15.26
C GLY A 14 -5.33 9.80 16.22
N VAL A 15 -4.04 9.95 16.53
CA VAL A 15 -3.56 10.96 17.48
C VAL A 15 -2.77 12.05 16.73
N PRO A 16 -3.32 13.28 16.60
CA PRO A 16 -2.63 14.43 16.02
C PRO A 16 -1.17 14.56 16.46
N PHE A 17 -0.31 14.81 15.47
CA PHE A 17 1.13 14.99 15.61
C PHE A 17 1.92 13.75 16.04
N MET A 18 1.32 12.57 16.03
CA MET A 18 1.95 11.31 16.42
C MET A 18 1.90 10.27 15.29
N MET A 19 3.09 9.81 14.87
CA MET A 19 3.26 8.71 13.93
C MET A 19 4.20 7.67 14.54
N ASN A 20 3.88 6.39 14.34
CA ASN A 20 4.65 5.29 14.91
C ASN A 20 5.17 4.39 13.80
N VAL A 21 6.45 4.02 13.86
CA VAL A 21 6.94 2.87 13.11
C VAL A 21 6.65 1.62 13.95
N THR A 22 5.88 0.69 13.39
CA THR A 22 5.39 -0.50 14.10
C THR A 22 5.75 -1.76 13.32
N ASP A 23 6.14 -2.82 14.02
CA ASP A 23 6.26 -4.16 13.45
C ASP A 23 4.86 -4.75 13.22
N LEU A 24 4.53 -5.03 11.97
CA LEU A 24 3.30 -5.65 11.51
C LEU A 24 3.60 -7.03 10.91
N PRO A 25 2.63 -7.96 10.86
CA PRO A 25 2.79 -9.19 10.10
C PRO A 25 3.11 -8.90 8.64
N MET A 26 3.95 -9.74 8.02
CA MET A 26 4.18 -9.68 6.58
C MET A 26 2.83 -9.75 5.83
N PRO A 27 2.61 -8.91 4.80
CA PRO A 27 1.41 -8.99 4.00
C PRO A 27 1.42 -10.28 3.18
N VAL A 28 0.23 -10.82 2.95
CA VAL A 28 0.01 -12.02 2.13
C VAL A 28 -0.97 -11.69 1.00
N THR A 29 -0.82 -12.35 -0.15
CA THR A 29 -1.83 -12.23 -1.22
C THR A 29 -3.17 -12.76 -0.71
N GLN A 30 -4.26 -12.02 -0.93
CA GLN A 30 -5.61 -12.44 -0.53
C GLN A 30 -6.36 -13.15 -1.66
N GLY A 31 -5.86 -13.05 -2.90
CA GLY A 31 -6.48 -13.67 -4.07
C GLY A 31 -5.56 -13.71 -5.29
N PRO A 32 -6.04 -14.26 -6.41
CA PRO A 32 -5.24 -14.42 -7.62
C PRO A 32 -4.83 -13.08 -8.25
N THR A 33 -5.54 -11.99 -7.95
CA THR A 33 -5.30 -10.65 -8.52
C THR A 33 -4.52 -9.73 -7.58
N ASP A 34 -3.75 -10.27 -6.64
CA ASP A 34 -2.91 -9.49 -5.73
C ASP A 34 -1.42 -9.69 -6.05
N ALA A 35 -0.59 -8.72 -5.70
CA ALA A 35 0.86 -8.88 -5.63
C ALA A 35 1.39 -8.37 -4.29
N ILE A 36 2.53 -8.89 -3.85
CA ILE A 36 3.33 -8.27 -2.80
C ILE A 36 4.52 -7.59 -3.44
N VAL A 37 4.73 -6.33 -3.08
CA VAL A 37 5.88 -5.53 -3.49
C VAL A 37 6.75 -5.27 -2.27
N ARG A 38 8.04 -5.57 -2.37
CA ARG A 38 9.05 -5.10 -1.41
C ARG A 38 9.40 -3.66 -1.74
N THR A 39 9.04 -2.74 -0.86
CA THR A 39 9.32 -1.32 -1.03
C THR A 39 10.82 -1.07 -0.97
N THR A 40 11.35 -0.33 -1.93
CA THR A 40 12.74 0.13 -1.92
C THR A 40 12.85 1.59 -1.54
N THR A 41 11.83 2.39 -1.88
CA THR A 41 11.74 3.80 -1.52
C THR A 41 10.27 4.20 -1.44
N SER A 42 9.93 4.97 -0.42
CA SER A 42 8.64 5.65 -0.31
C SER A 42 8.88 7.12 0.00
N ALA A 43 8.04 7.98 -0.55
CA ALA A 43 8.11 9.42 -0.36
C ALA A 43 7.16 9.88 0.75
N ILE A 44 7.34 11.13 1.16
CA ILE A 44 6.44 11.86 2.04
C ILE A 44 5.82 12.98 1.22
N CYS A 45 4.50 13.02 1.19
CA CYS A 45 3.73 14.01 0.45
C CYS A 45 3.05 15.01 1.41
N GLY A 46 2.64 16.16 0.88
CA GLY A 46 1.85 17.13 1.63
C GLY A 46 0.55 16.55 2.19
N THR A 47 -0.06 15.59 1.48
CA THR A 47 -1.28 14.88 1.94
C THR A 47 -1.05 14.11 3.24
N ASP A 48 0.14 13.54 3.45
CA ASP A 48 0.47 12.84 4.69
C ASP A 48 0.42 13.80 5.90
N LEU A 49 0.74 15.09 5.68
CA LEU A 49 0.69 16.11 6.74
C LEU A 49 -0.76 16.44 7.15
N HIS A 50 -1.73 16.31 6.25
CA HIS A 50 -3.14 16.48 6.60
C HIS A 50 -3.62 15.37 7.56
N VAL A 51 -3.19 14.12 7.31
CA VAL A 51 -3.45 12.99 8.23
C VAL A 51 -2.69 13.18 9.53
N TYR A 52 -1.40 13.56 9.46
CA TYR A 52 -0.58 13.84 10.64
C TYR A 52 -1.18 14.89 11.57
N HIS A 53 -1.81 15.94 11.02
CA HIS A 53 -2.51 16.96 11.80
C HIS A 53 -3.91 16.52 12.27
N GLY A 54 -4.39 15.34 11.85
CA GLY A 54 -5.71 14.82 12.19
C GLY A 54 -6.87 15.57 11.53
N VAL A 55 -6.63 16.24 10.39
CA VAL A 55 -7.65 17.03 9.67
C VAL A 55 -8.18 16.32 8.43
N TRP A 56 -7.60 15.18 8.08
CA TRP A 56 -8.03 14.34 6.95
C TRP A 56 -7.65 12.87 7.17
N GLY A 57 -8.01 12.00 6.23
CA GLY A 57 -7.89 10.55 6.33
C GLY A 57 -9.10 9.89 7.02
N SER A 58 -9.03 8.56 7.10
CA SER A 58 -10.08 7.71 7.68
C SER A 58 -10.24 7.94 9.18
N SER A 59 -11.49 7.87 9.63
CA SER A 59 -11.86 7.85 11.03
C SER A 59 -11.66 6.47 11.67
N ASP A 60 -11.69 5.41 10.85
CA ASP A 60 -11.34 4.05 11.24
C ASP A 60 -9.82 3.90 11.36
N VAL A 61 -9.32 3.75 12.58
CA VAL A 61 -7.90 3.68 12.96
C VAL A 61 -7.62 2.41 13.78
N PRO A 62 -6.40 1.85 13.74
CA PRO A 62 -5.20 2.33 13.05
C PRO A 62 -5.09 1.88 11.59
N TYR A 63 -4.35 2.63 10.78
CA TYR A 63 -3.99 2.25 9.41
C TYR A 63 -2.54 2.63 9.06
N THR A 64 -2.02 1.99 8.02
CA THR A 64 -0.66 2.25 7.50
C THR A 64 -0.66 3.47 6.57
N MET A 65 0.41 4.28 6.66
CA MET A 65 0.54 5.58 5.98
C MET A 65 1.26 5.49 4.63
N GLY A 66 1.14 6.57 3.86
CA GLY A 66 1.90 6.81 2.62
C GLY A 66 1.21 6.28 1.37
N HIS A 67 1.43 6.98 0.26
CA HIS A 67 0.78 6.70 -1.03
C HIS A 67 1.72 6.89 -2.22
N GLU A 68 3.02 7.05 -1.96
CA GLU A 68 4.02 7.18 -3.03
C GLU A 68 5.17 6.20 -2.78
N ALA A 69 5.32 5.19 -3.63
CA ALA A 69 6.43 4.25 -3.50
C ALA A 69 6.91 3.63 -4.82
N ILE A 70 8.15 3.17 -4.76
CA ILE A 70 8.76 2.25 -5.71
C ILE A 70 9.21 0.99 -4.99
N GLY A 71 9.27 -0.12 -5.71
CA GLY A 71 9.69 -1.38 -5.13
C GLY A 71 10.02 -2.45 -6.15
N VAL A 72 10.13 -3.66 -5.64
CA VAL A 72 10.40 -4.88 -6.42
C VAL A 72 9.31 -5.89 -6.11
N VAL A 73 8.69 -6.47 -7.15
CA VAL A 73 7.67 -7.51 -6.99
C VAL A 73 8.30 -8.73 -6.29
N SER A 74 7.75 -9.12 -5.14
CA SER A 74 8.26 -10.25 -4.35
C SER A 74 7.37 -11.49 -4.41
N GLU A 75 6.06 -11.31 -4.61
CA GLU A 75 5.07 -12.39 -4.73
C GLU A 75 3.94 -11.94 -5.64
N MET A 76 3.30 -12.89 -6.33
CA MET A 76 2.15 -12.61 -7.19
C MET A 76 1.11 -13.71 -7.09
N GLY A 77 -0.16 -13.32 -7.12
CA GLY A 77 -1.27 -14.21 -7.37
C GLY A 77 -1.30 -14.70 -8.81
N SER A 78 -1.97 -15.82 -9.05
CA SER A 78 -2.00 -16.51 -10.35
C SER A 78 -2.72 -15.77 -11.47
N GLY A 79 -3.48 -14.71 -11.16
CA GLY A 79 -4.18 -13.85 -12.11
C GLY A 79 -3.38 -12.61 -12.53
N VAL A 80 -2.18 -12.41 -11.99
CA VAL A 80 -1.27 -11.34 -12.40
C VAL A 80 -0.47 -11.82 -13.61
N THR A 81 -0.59 -11.11 -14.72
CA THR A 81 -0.02 -11.53 -16.01
C THR A 81 0.91 -10.49 -16.63
N ALA A 82 0.85 -9.24 -16.18
CA ALA A 82 1.64 -8.15 -16.72
C ALA A 82 3.05 -8.02 -16.09
N PHE A 83 3.33 -8.75 -15.01
CA PHE A 83 4.54 -8.62 -14.21
C PHE A 83 5.12 -9.99 -13.82
N SER A 84 6.37 -9.99 -13.37
CA SER A 84 7.11 -11.13 -12.82
C SER A 84 7.74 -10.77 -11.47
N VAL A 85 7.96 -11.79 -10.62
CA VAL A 85 8.77 -11.62 -9.40
C VAL A 85 10.17 -11.15 -9.81
N GLY A 86 10.64 -10.08 -9.15
CA GLY A 86 11.90 -9.41 -9.47
C GLY A 86 11.75 -8.13 -10.28
N ASP A 87 10.59 -7.87 -10.89
CA ASP A 87 10.35 -6.63 -11.64
C ASP A 87 10.36 -5.41 -10.72
N ARG A 88 10.97 -4.33 -11.20
CA ARG A 88 10.94 -3.02 -10.54
C ARG A 88 9.69 -2.27 -10.96
N VAL A 89 8.99 -1.71 -9.98
CA VAL A 89 7.70 -1.06 -10.20
C VAL A 89 7.54 0.24 -9.42
N ILE A 90 6.77 1.17 -9.99
CA ILE A 90 6.11 2.27 -9.27
C ILE A 90 4.75 1.76 -8.79
N ILE A 91 4.39 2.14 -7.56
CA ILE A 91 3.05 2.00 -6.99
C ILE A 91 2.43 3.40 -6.93
N PRO A 92 1.41 3.70 -7.76
CA PRO A 92 0.68 4.96 -7.73
C PRO A 92 -0.14 5.12 -6.44
N ASP A 93 -0.57 6.34 -6.15
CA ASP A 93 -1.39 6.68 -4.99
C ASP A 93 -2.80 6.10 -5.06
N SER A 94 -3.42 6.24 -6.22
CA SER A 94 -4.78 5.78 -6.50
C SER A 94 -4.80 4.30 -6.92
N VAL A 95 -5.85 3.61 -6.51
CA VAL A 95 -6.07 2.19 -6.81
C VAL A 95 -7.35 2.05 -7.63
N GLN A 96 -7.23 1.43 -8.79
CA GLN A 96 -8.36 1.01 -9.59
C GLN A 96 -8.94 -0.30 -9.03
N ASP A 97 -10.26 -0.41 -8.99
CA ASP A 97 -10.98 -1.61 -8.49
C ASP A 97 -11.07 -2.76 -9.53
N GLY A 98 -10.35 -2.63 -10.64
CA GLY A 98 -10.31 -3.60 -11.73
C GLY A 98 -11.55 -3.58 -12.64
N ARG A 99 -12.47 -2.62 -12.47
CA ARG A 99 -13.67 -2.47 -13.32
C ARG A 99 -13.50 -1.32 -14.30
N VAL A 100 -13.83 -1.56 -15.58
CA VAL A 100 -13.77 -0.50 -16.60
C VAL A 100 -14.89 0.51 -16.35
N GLY A 101 -14.55 1.79 -16.21
CA GLY A 101 -15.50 2.90 -16.09
C GLY A 101 -16.01 3.18 -14.67
N SER A 102 -15.42 2.58 -13.63
CA SER A 102 -15.66 2.98 -12.24
C SER A 102 -14.78 4.18 -11.88
N GLU A 103 -15.37 5.18 -11.23
CA GLU A 103 -14.59 6.14 -10.43
C GLU A 103 -14.38 5.51 -9.05
N SER A 104 -13.27 4.80 -8.87
CA SER A 104 -12.90 4.26 -7.56
C SER A 104 -12.12 5.31 -6.77
N HIS A 105 -12.69 5.80 -5.66
CA HIS A 105 -12.00 6.66 -4.70
C HIS A 105 -11.11 5.85 -3.74
N ILE A 106 -10.44 4.83 -4.25
CA ILE A 106 -9.56 3.97 -3.45
C ILE A 106 -8.15 4.56 -3.49
N ALA A 107 -7.55 4.78 -2.32
CA ALA A 107 -6.20 5.32 -2.21
C ALA A 107 -5.42 4.61 -1.12
N PHE A 108 -4.10 4.47 -1.32
CA PHE A 108 -3.21 4.04 -0.26
C PHE A 108 -3.05 5.14 0.80
N GLY A 109 -2.71 4.76 2.03
CA GLY A 109 -2.25 5.68 3.07
C GLY A 109 -3.32 6.57 3.71
N LEU A 110 -4.59 6.44 3.31
CA LEU A 110 -5.71 7.24 3.82
C LEU A 110 -6.70 6.45 4.69
N GLY A 111 -6.55 5.13 4.78
CA GLY A 111 -7.37 4.27 5.65
C GLY A 111 -8.68 3.79 5.02
N THR A 112 -9.46 3.01 5.79
CA THR A 112 -10.61 2.24 5.29
C THR A 112 -11.71 3.10 4.66
N ASP A 113 -11.93 4.32 5.15
CA ASP A 113 -12.91 5.26 4.55
C ASP A 113 -12.56 5.63 3.09
N PHE A 114 -11.31 5.38 2.67
CA PHE A 114 -10.78 5.53 1.30
C PHE A 114 -10.51 4.17 0.65
N GLY A 115 -11.23 3.13 1.06
CA GLY A 115 -11.26 1.81 0.44
C GLY A 115 -10.18 0.83 0.89
N LEU A 116 -9.03 1.28 1.41
CA LEU A 116 -7.95 0.39 1.88
C LEU A 116 -7.27 0.90 3.15
N PRO A 117 -7.01 0.03 4.15
CA PRO A 117 -6.18 0.37 5.32
C PRO A 117 -4.67 0.34 5.02
N LEU A 118 -4.28 0.16 3.76
CA LEU A 118 -2.92 -0.13 3.32
C LEU A 118 -2.21 1.16 2.92
N GLY A 119 -0.95 1.32 3.31
CA GLY A 119 -0.10 2.46 2.99
C GLY A 119 1.29 2.02 2.56
N LEU A 120 1.93 2.87 1.77
CA LEU A 120 3.17 2.58 1.06
C LEU A 120 4.45 2.93 1.82
N GLN A 121 4.35 3.59 2.97
CA GLN A 121 5.45 3.78 3.91
C GLN A 121 5.63 2.52 4.78
N ALA A 122 5.88 1.39 4.12
CA ALA A 122 6.08 0.07 4.72
C ALA A 122 7.16 -0.71 3.95
N GLU A 123 7.83 -1.67 4.60
CA GLU A 123 8.87 -2.48 3.95
C GLU A 123 8.30 -3.43 2.87
N TYR A 124 7.05 -3.87 3.04
CA TYR A 124 6.30 -4.66 2.06
C TYR A 124 4.85 -4.17 1.98
N VAL A 125 4.26 -4.24 0.79
CA VAL A 125 2.87 -3.85 0.57
C VAL A 125 2.16 -4.87 -0.30
N ARG A 126 0.89 -5.11 0.03
CA ARG A 126 -0.04 -5.80 -0.87
C ARG A 126 -0.65 -4.79 -1.83
N VAL A 127 -0.47 -5.02 -3.13
CA VAL A 127 -1.08 -4.24 -4.20
C VAL A 127 -2.19 -5.07 -4.85
N PRO A 128 -3.47 -4.69 -4.70
CA PRO A 128 -4.56 -5.34 -5.40
C PRO A 128 -4.61 -4.88 -6.87
N TRP A 129 -5.02 -5.77 -7.76
CA TRP A 129 -5.13 -5.57 -9.21
C TRP A 129 -3.87 -4.96 -9.86
N PRO A 130 -2.67 -5.55 -9.65
CA PRO A 130 -1.41 -4.97 -10.10
C PRO A 130 -1.33 -4.73 -11.61
N ASN A 131 -2.06 -5.50 -12.43
CA ASN A 131 -2.13 -5.28 -13.88
C ASN A 131 -2.58 -3.85 -14.25
N GLY A 132 -3.36 -3.18 -13.40
CA GLY A 132 -3.78 -1.77 -13.59
C GLY A 132 -3.18 -0.80 -12.58
N ASN A 133 -2.59 -1.30 -11.49
CA ASN A 133 -2.12 -0.50 -10.35
C ASN A 133 -0.59 -0.53 -10.14
N LEU A 134 0.16 -1.19 -11.02
CA LEU A 134 1.62 -1.11 -11.06
C LEU A 134 2.08 -0.54 -12.40
N MET A 135 3.20 0.16 -12.36
CA MET A 135 3.90 0.61 -13.57
C MET A 135 5.33 0.09 -13.56
N ALA A 136 5.72 -0.65 -14.60
CA ALA A 136 7.09 -1.14 -14.75
C ALA A 136 8.07 0.04 -14.92
N ILE A 137 9.25 -0.08 -14.31
CA ILE A 137 10.35 0.86 -14.49
C ILE A 137 11.65 0.13 -14.85
N PRO A 138 12.59 0.78 -15.58
CA PRO A 138 13.91 0.21 -15.87
C PRO A 138 14.69 -0.17 -14.61
#